data_AF-G0UCS6-F1
#
_entry.id   AF-G0UCS6-F1
#
_cell.length_a   1.000
_cell.length_b   1.000
_cell.length_c   1.000
_cell.angle_alpha   90.00
_cell.angle_beta   90.00
_cell.angle_gamma   90.00
#
_symmetry.space_group_name_H-M   'P 1'
#
loop_
_entity.id
_entity.type
_entity.pdbx_description
1 polymer ?
#
loop_
_entity_poly.entity_id
_entity_poly.type
_entity_poly.pdbx_seq_one_letter_code
_entity_poly.pdbx_strand_id
1 'polypeptide(L)'
;MDCFSFHSSPVIVSNVMEALVSASTLQFLEISSAIKIQSCFRMFCERRAFLSCVKSIILIQRVFRGYLARNFVERLKGKMFCDYEASVYEYYASRIQACFRGYYVRCYVDNFYARRSYVKQTLKASNEVRMVAAEHLRLQKESDFVHQVDSQYHRYRAATEKLRFLTSTISCDSVYRRPCDVSSAVTVYGTHVENDIRYNSTIADRRELEQSIQKRVLEFSKRRENDAVPPPDPCHARSFTQISSRDSAGFDEKGKGKMYFTVKTGAWNRSNVDGCSLPSIVGPTSVDYVVPPRISPHFCVEDLSTTYDLEKEKLKKIVDAKEMHLMHSGKRFVVTSLGRTS
;
A
#
# COMPACT_ATOMS: atom_id res chain seq x y z
N MET A 1 -162.31 -8.69 43.54
CA MET A 1 -162.27 -7.32 42.96
C MET A 1 -160.88 -6.70 43.15
N ASP A 2 -159.83 -7.51 43.07
CA ASP A 2 -158.86 -7.55 41.97
C ASP A 2 -158.35 -6.19 41.50
N CYS A 3 -157.38 -5.65 42.25
CA CYS A 3 -156.46 -4.65 41.74
C CYS A 3 -155.25 -5.38 41.14
N PHE A 4 -155.15 -5.28 39.81
CA PHE A 4 -154.08 -5.84 38.99
C PHE A 4 -152.70 -5.32 39.43
N SER A 5 -151.86 -6.23 39.92
CA SER A 5 -150.43 -6.00 40.10
C SER A 5 -149.74 -5.81 38.76
N PHE A 6 -149.30 -4.59 38.47
CA PHE A 6 -148.41 -4.28 37.35
C PHE A 6 -147.04 -4.94 37.61
N HIS A 7 -146.80 -6.10 37.00
CA HIS A 7 -145.55 -6.85 37.11
C HIS A 7 -144.89 -7.09 35.74
N SER A 8 -144.97 -6.10 34.85
CA SER A 8 -144.09 -6.05 33.67
C SER A 8 -142.85 -5.25 34.02
N SER A 9 -141.89 -5.88 34.70
CA SER A 9 -140.53 -5.37 34.70
C SER A 9 -140.09 -5.27 33.22
N PRO A 10 -139.63 -4.10 32.74
CA PRO A 10 -139.50 -3.86 31.31
C PRO A 10 -138.36 -4.73 30.74
N VAL A 11 -138.72 -5.77 29.97
CA VAL A 11 -137.79 -6.69 29.25
C VAL A 11 -136.70 -5.93 28.50
N ILE A 12 -137.03 -4.75 27.98
CA ILE A 12 -136.10 -3.85 27.30
C ILE A 12 -134.96 -3.42 28.24
N VAL A 13 -135.26 -3.07 29.48
CA VAL A 13 -134.25 -2.68 30.47
C VAL A 13 -133.35 -3.87 30.81
N SER A 14 -133.91 -5.08 30.93
CA SER A 14 -133.10 -6.29 31.16
C SER A 14 -132.12 -6.55 30.01
N ASN A 15 -132.58 -6.49 28.76
CA ASN A 15 -131.73 -6.72 27.58
C ASN A 15 -130.65 -5.64 27.43
N VAL A 16 -130.97 -4.39 27.74
CA VAL A 16 -129.99 -3.29 27.72
C VAL A 16 -128.95 -3.48 28.83
N MET A 17 -129.37 -3.89 30.02
CA MET A 17 -128.44 -4.15 31.13
C MET A 17 -127.53 -5.35 30.83
N GLU A 18 -128.05 -6.42 30.22
CA GLU A 18 -127.26 -7.58 29.79
C GLU A 18 -126.25 -7.23 28.68
N ALA A 19 -126.66 -6.39 27.71
CA ALA A 19 -125.77 -5.88 26.68
C ALA A 19 -124.67 -4.98 27.26
N LEU A 20 -124.98 -4.14 28.25
CA LEU A 20 -124.00 -3.30 28.96
C LEU A 20 -122.99 -4.14 29.75
N VAL A 21 -123.45 -5.18 30.44
CA VAL A 21 -122.57 -6.12 31.15
C VAL A 21 -121.68 -6.89 30.17
N SER A 22 -122.25 -7.35 29.05
CA SER A 22 -121.49 -8.03 27.97
C SER A 22 -120.44 -7.10 27.35
N ALA A 23 -120.79 -5.85 27.06
CA ALA A 23 -119.85 -4.84 26.56
C ALA A 23 -118.73 -4.55 27.59
N SER A 24 -119.07 -4.45 28.88
CA SER A 24 -118.09 -4.23 29.95
C SER A 24 -117.10 -5.38 30.10
N THR A 25 -117.53 -6.63 29.89
CA THR A 25 -116.63 -7.79 29.94
C THR A 25 -115.70 -7.87 28.72
N LEU A 26 -116.18 -7.50 27.52
CA LEU A 26 -115.37 -7.44 26.31
C LEU A 26 -114.37 -6.29 26.32
N GLN A 27 -114.69 -5.18 26.97
CA GLN A 27 -113.82 -3.99 27.08
C GLN A 27 -112.40 -4.34 27.56
N PHE A 28 -112.26 -5.24 28.55
CA PHE A 28 -110.95 -5.64 29.06
C PHE A 28 -110.13 -6.40 28.01
N LEU A 29 -110.77 -7.27 27.22
CA LEU A 29 -110.10 -8.04 26.15
C LEU A 29 -109.66 -7.12 25.01
N GLU A 30 -110.50 -6.16 24.63
CA GLU A 30 -110.20 -5.14 23.63
C GLU A 30 -109.00 -4.29 24.06
N ILE A 31 -109.01 -3.80 25.31
CA ILE A 31 -107.90 -3.04 25.88
C ILE A 31 -106.62 -3.88 25.92
N SER A 32 -106.69 -5.14 26.39
CA SER A 32 -105.53 -6.04 26.45
C SER A 32 -104.94 -6.31 25.06
N SER A 33 -105.80 -6.54 24.06
CA SER A 33 -105.38 -6.75 22.67
C SER A 33 -104.76 -5.49 22.08
N ALA A 34 -105.36 -4.31 22.32
CA ALA A 34 -104.83 -3.02 21.90
C ALA A 34 -103.46 -2.75 22.53
N ILE A 35 -103.27 -3.01 23.82
CA ILE A 35 -102.00 -2.86 24.52
C ILE A 35 -100.92 -3.77 23.91
N LYS A 36 -101.25 -5.03 23.57
CA LYS A 36 -100.31 -5.95 22.91
C LYS A 36 -99.89 -5.44 21.53
N ILE A 37 -100.83 -4.94 20.73
CA ILE A 37 -100.53 -4.38 19.42
C ILE A 37 -99.64 -3.14 19.57
N GLN A 38 -99.98 -2.23 20.48
CA GLN A 38 -99.22 -1.01 20.74
C GLN A 38 -97.81 -1.31 21.25
N SER A 39 -97.65 -2.25 22.18
CA SER A 39 -96.33 -2.61 22.70
C SER A 39 -95.46 -3.28 21.64
N CYS A 40 -96.05 -4.18 20.84
CA CYS A 40 -95.38 -4.80 19.71
C CYS A 40 -94.93 -3.75 18.67
N PHE A 41 -95.80 -2.79 18.34
CA PHE A 41 -95.49 -1.72 17.41
C PHE A 41 -94.36 -0.81 17.93
N ARG A 42 -94.42 -0.39 19.20
CA ARG A 42 -93.33 0.39 19.83
C ARG A 42 -92.01 -0.37 19.79
N MET A 43 -92.01 -1.65 20.15
CA MET A 43 -90.82 -2.51 20.07
C MET A 43 -90.29 -2.61 18.64
N PHE A 44 -91.17 -2.80 17.65
CA PHE A 44 -90.77 -2.86 16.24
C PHE A 44 -90.12 -1.55 15.77
N CYS A 45 -90.71 -0.40 16.12
CA CYS A 45 -90.16 0.91 15.81
C CYS A 45 -88.77 1.11 16.41
N GLU A 46 -88.60 0.84 17.70
CA GLU A 46 -87.31 0.94 18.40
C GLU A 46 -86.27 -0.01 17.80
N ARG A 47 -86.63 -1.27 17.57
CA ARG A 47 -85.74 -2.26 16.95
C ARG A 47 -85.30 -1.80 15.56
N ARG A 48 -86.21 -1.22 14.76
CA ARG A 48 -85.88 -0.72 13.42
C ARG A 48 -84.92 0.46 13.50
N ALA A 49 -85.13 1.39 14.42
CA ALA A 49 -84.24 2.54 14.64
C ALA A 49 -82.84 2.08 15.08
N PHE A 50 -82.76 1.16 16.05
CA PHE A 50 -81.51 0.57 16.52
C PHE A 50 -80.74 -0.13 15.40
N LEU A 51 -81.40 -1.01 14.63
CA LEU A 51 -80.76 -1.71 13.52
C LEU A 51 -80.28 -0.77 12.42
N SER A 52 -81.01 0.32 12.16
CA SER A 52 -80.58 1.36 11.23
C SER A 52 -79.29 2.04 11.71
N CYS A 53 -79.23 2.42 12.99
CA CYS A 53 -78.04 2.99 13.61
C CYS A 53 -76.84 2.05 13.54
N VAL A 54 -77.02 0.78 13.92
CA VAL A 54 -75.95 -0.24 13.89
C VAL A 54 -75.43 -0.45 12.46
N LYS A 55 -76.30 -0.50 11.45
CA LYS A 55 -75.88 -0.61 10.04
C LYS A 55 -75.00 0.57 9.63
N SER A 56 -75.38 1.79 10.01
CA SER A 56 -74.60 3.00 9.74
C SER A 56 -73.24 2.96 10.44
N ILE A 57 -73.18 2.53 11.71
CA ILE A 57 -71.93 2.38 12.46
C ILE A 57 -71.01 1.36 11.77
N ILE A 58 -71.53 0.18 11.41
CA ILE A 58 -70.75 -0.86 10.72
C ILE A 58 -70.23 -0.34 9.37
N LEU A 59 -71.05 0.41 8.63
CA LEU A 59 -70.63 1.01 7.35
C LEU A 59 -69.47 1.99 7.55
N ILE A 60 -69.57 2.90 8.52
CA ILE A 60 -68.51 3.86 8.86
C ILE A 60 -67.24 3.12 9.26
N GLN A 61 -67.33 2.14 10.16
CA GLN A 61 -66.19 1.35 10.61
C GLN A 61 -65.52 0.60 9.45
N ARG A 62 -66.31 -0.02 8.56
CA ARG A 62 -65.82 -0.73 7.37
C ARG A 62 -65.04 0.22 6.46
N VAL A 63 -65.62 1.38 6.15
CA VAL A 63 -64.99 2.39 5.28
C VAL A 63 -63.71 2.91 5.93
N PHE A 64 -63.73 3.20 7.22
CA PHE A 64 -62.58 3.71 7.95
C PHE A 64 -61.42 2.71 8.02
N ARG A 65 -61.69 1.43 8.34
CA ARG A 65 -60.68 0.37 8.29
C ARG A 65 -60.07 0.23 6.89
N GLY A 66 -60.90 0.32 5.85
CA GLY A 66 -60.42 0.33 4.46
C GLY A 66 -59.54 1.54 4.14
N TYR A 67 -59.90 2.72 4.63
CA TYR A 67 -59.09 3.93 4.49
C TYR A 67 -57.72 3.77 5.17
N LEU A 68 -57.69 3.26 6.42
CA LEU A 68 -56.44 3.03 7.14
C LEU A 68 -55.51 2.06 6.40
N ALA A 69 -56.06 0.96 5.87
CA ALA A 69 -55.30 0.00 5.09
C ALA A 69 -54.69 0.62 3.83
N ARG A 70 -55.49 1.39 3.06
CA ARG A 70 -54.99 2.09 1.87
C ARG A 70 -53.93 3.13 2.23
N ASN A 71 -54.15 3.94 3.26
CA ASN A 71 -53.19 4.92 3.72
C ASN A 71 -51.88 4.28 4.23
N PHE A 72 -51.96 3.10 4.84
CA PHE A 72 -50.77 2.33 5.20
C PHE A 72 -49.99 1.85 3.98
N VAL A 73 -50.67 1.28 2.99
CA VAL A 73 -50.05 0.83 1.73
C VAL A 73 -49.42 1.99 0.96
N GLU A 74 -50.11 3.13 0.85
CA GLU A 74 -49.55 4.32 0.18
C GLU A 74 -48.30 4.84 0.88
N ARG A 75 -48.29 4.87 2.22
CA ARG A 75 -47.07 5.21 2.99
C ARG A 75 -45.93 4.22 2.74
N LEU A 76 -46.23 2.92 2.67
CA LEU A 76 -45.23 1.90 2.35
C LEU A 76 -44.68 2.08 0.94
N LYS A 77 -45.53 2.32 -0.06
CA LYS A 77 -45.10 2.59 -1.44
C LYS A 77 -44.21 3.82 -1.52
N GLY A 78 -44.60 4.91 -0.86
CA GLY A 78 -43.80 6.13 -0.80
C GLY A 78 -42.41 5.87 -0.21
N LYS A 79 -42.36 5.13 0.92
CA LYS A 79 -41.08 4.72 1.53
C LYS A 79 -40.23 3.87 0.58
N MET A 80 -40.82 2.84 -0.04
CA MET A 80 -40.11 1.97 -0.99
C MET A 80 -39.56 2.75 -2.19
N PHE A 81 -40.31 3.74 -2.69
CA PHE A 81 -39.85 4.61 -3.76
C PHE A 81 -38.67 5.48 -3.34
N CYS A 82 -38.74 6.13 -2.18
CA CYS A 82 -37.63 6.94 -1.65
C CYS A 82 -36.39 6.08 -1.36
N ASP A 83 -36.56 4.89 -0.77
CA ASP A 83 -35.47 3.95 -0.48
C ASP A 83 -34.80 3.48 -1.79
N TYR A 84 -35.60 3.17 -2.82
CA TYR A 84 -35.09 2.83 -4.15
C TYR A 84 -34.33 3.99 -4.79
N GLU A 85 -34.90 5.19 -4.81
CA GLU A 85 -34.28 6.40 -5.37
C GLU A 85 -32.94 6.72 -4.67
N ALA A 86 -32.89 6.65 -3.34
CA ALA A 86 -31.67 6.83 -2.57
C ALA A 86 -30.59 5.79 -2.94
N SER A 87 -30.98 4.52 -3.10
CA SER A 87 -30.06 3.44 -3.51
C SER A 87 -29.48 3.67 -4.92
N VAL A 88 -30.27 4.22 -5.85
CA VAL A 88 -29.83 4.58 -7.20
C VAL A 88 -28.79 5.68 -7.14
N TYR A 89 -29.04 6.73 -6.37
CA TYR A 89 -28.07 7.83 -6.21
C TYR A 89 -26.77 7.37 -5.55
N GLU A 90 -26.85 6.54 -4.51
CA GLU A 90 -25.68 5.99 -3.83
C GLU A 90 -24.81 5.13 -4.76
N TYR A 91 -25.43 4.33 -5.64
CA TYR A 91 -24.73 3.54 -6.66
C TYR A 91 -23.93 4.43 -7.63
N TYR A 92 -24.57 5.47 -8.17
CA TYR A 92 -23.91 6.40 -9.08
C TYR A 92 -22.83 7.23 -8.39
N ALA A 93 -23.10 7.73 -7.19
CA ALA A 93 -22.14 8.47 -6.37
C ALA A 93 -20.88 7.62 -6.12
N SER A 94 -21.05 6.36 -5.71
CA SER A 94 -19.94 5.43 -5.49
C SER A 94 -19.06 5.27 -6.73
N ARG A 95 -19.64 5.15 -7.93
CA ARG A 95 -18.89 5.03 -9.19
C ARG A 95 -18.14 6.31 -9.54
N ILE A 96 -18.80 7.47 -9.42
CA ILE A 96 -18.19 8.77 -9.69
C ILE A 96 -17.00 8.97 -8.75
N GLN A 97 -17.20 8.74 -7.46
CA GLN A 97 -16.14 8.91 -6.49
C GLN A 97 -14.98 7.92 -6.69
N ALA A 98 -15.26 6.65 -7.02
CA ALA A 98 -14.21 5.68 -7.34
C ALA A 98 -13.38 6.10 -8.57
N CYS A 99 -14.06 6.59 -9.62
CA CYS A 99 -13.40 7.13 -10.81
C CYS A 99 -12.51 8.32 -10.45
N PHE A 100 -13.05 9.27 -9.68
CA PHE A 100 -12.32 10.45 -9.23
C PHE A 100 -11.11 10.11 -8.36
N ARG A 101 -11.26 9.24 -7.36
CA ARG A 101 -10.14 8.77 -6.51
C ARG A 101 -9.04 8.14 -7.37
N GLY A 102 -9.42 7.32 -8.36
CA GLY A 102 -8.46 6.73 -9.31
C GLY A 102 -7.76 7.78 -10.18
N TYR A 103 -8.48 8.76 -10.70
CA TYR A 103 -7.91 9.90 -11.43
C TYR A 103 -6.93 10.69 -10.55
N TYR A 104 -7.36 11.08 -9.35
CA TYR A 104 -6.59 11.90 -8.43
C TYR A 104 -5.25 11.24 -8.07
N VAL A 105 -5.27 9.94 -7.76
CA VAL A 105 -4.03 9.20 -7.44
C VAL A 105 -3.06 9.20 -8.62
N ARG A 106 -3.55 8.92 -9.85
CA ARG A 106 -2.71 8.87 -11.05
C ARG A 106 -2.15 10.24 -11.47
N CYS A 107 -2.83 11.32 -11.14
CA CYS A 107 -2.43 12.67 -11.52
C CYS A 107 -1.59 13.37 -10.46
N TYR A 108 -1.90 13.19 -9.17
CA TYR A 108 -1.38 14.05 -8.10
C TYR A 108 -0.61 13.32 -7.01
N VAL A 109 -0.85 12.03 -6.79
CA VAL A 109 -0.22 11.29 -5.67
C VAL A 109 0.93 10.42 -6.15
N ASP A 110 0.68 9.56 -7.14
CA ASP A 110 1.63 8.54 -7.57
C ASP A 110 1.77 8.53 -9.09
N ASN A 111 2.82 9.18 -9.59
CA ASN A 111 3.19 9.09 -10.99
C ASN A 111 3.90 7.75 -11.25
N PHE A 112 3.10 6.73 -11.55
CA PHE A 112 3.57 5.37 -11.84
C PHE A 112 4.69 5.33 -12.87
N TYR A 113 4.59 6.13 -13.94
CA TYR A 113 5.59 6.15 -15.01
C TYR A 113 6.90 6.76 -14.55
N ALA A 114 6.86 7.85 -13.78
CA ALA A 114 8.04 8.46 -13.18
C ALA A 114 8.72 7.48 -12.20
N ARG A 115 7.95 6.85 -11.32
CA ARG A 115 8.48 5.85 -10.36
C ARG A 115 9.10 4.66 -11.08
N ARG A 116 8.43 4.10 -12.09
CA ARG A 116 8.96 2.97 -12.89
C ARG A 116 10.25 3.34 -13.59
N SER A 117 10.35 4.55 -14.14
CA SER A 117 11.57 5.06 -14.79
C SER A 117 12.72 5.16 -13.78
N TYR A 118 12.46 5.75 -12.62
CA TYR A 118 13.44 5.89 -11.54
C TYR A 118 14.00 4.54 -11.07
N VAL A 119 13.11 3.56 -10.80
CA VAL A 119 13.53 2.21 -10.36
C VAL A 119 14.40 1.54 -11.42
N LYS A 120 14.02 1.62 -12.70
CA LYS A 120 14.82 1.06 -13.80
C LYS A 120 16.21 1.68 -13.86
N GLN A 121 16.30 3.01 -13.76
CA GLN A 121 17.57 3.71 -13.83
C GLN A 121 18.47 3.40 -12.62
N THR A 122 17.87 3.29 -11.43
CA THR A 122 18.57 2.89 -10.20
C THR A 122 19.13 1.47 -10.32
N LEU A 123 18.34 0.53 -10.85
CA LEU A 123 18.80 -0.84 -11.10
C LEU A 123 19.95 -0.89 -12.11
N LYS A 124 19.90 -0.08 -13.16
CA LYS A 124 20.98 0.01 -14.16
C LYS A 124 22.28 0.49 -13.50
N ALA A 125 22.23 1.60 -12.77
CA ALA A 125 23.39 2.13 -12.06
C ALA A 125 23.95 1.15 -11.02
N SER A 126 23.07 0.47 -10.27
CA SER A 126 23.48 -0.56 -9.31
C SER A 126 24.16 -1.75 -9.98
N ASN A 127 23.66 -2.19 -11.14
CA ASN A 127 24.30 -3.24 -11.92
C ASN A 127 25.68 -2.82 -12.41
N GLU A 128 25.83 -1.59 -12.92
CA GLU A 128 27.12 -1.06 -13.36
C GLU A 128 28.14 -1.06 -12.22
N VAL A 129 27.76 -0.59 -11.03
CA VAL A 129 28.64 -0.61 -9.84
C VAL A 129 29.04 -2.04 -9.48
N ARG A 130 28.09 -2.99 -9.49
CA ARG A 130 28.38 -4.39 -9.19
C ARG A 130 29.34 -5.02 -10.20
N MET A 131 29.17 -4.72 -11.49
CA MET A 131 30.06 -5.23 -12.55
C MET A 131 31.47 -4.66 -12.41
N VAL A 132 31.59 -3.35 -12.19
CA VAL A 132 32.89 -2.69 -11.97
C VAL A 132 33.58 -3.23 -10.72
N ALA A 133 32.85 -3.41 -9.62
CA ALA A 133 33.39 -3.98 -8.39
C ALA A 133 33.85 -5.44 -8.58
N ALA A 134 33.08 -6.24 -9.33
CA ALA A 134 33.45 -7.62 -9.65
C ALA A 134 34.72 -7.69 -10.50
N GLU A 135 34.87 -6.82 -11.49
CA GLU A 135 36.07 -6.78 -12.33
C GLU A 135 37.30 -6.30 -11.55
N HIS A 136 37.17 -5.26 -10.73
CA HIS A 136 38.25 -4.83 -9.84
C HIS A 136 38.70 -5.94 -8.89
N LEU A 137 37.77 -6.69 -8.30
CA LEU A 137 38.10 -7.84 -7.46
C LEU A 137 38.82 -8.93 -8.25
N ARG A 138 38.43 -9.16 -9.51
CA ARG A 138 39.07 -10.14 -10.39
C ARG A 138 40.51 -9.74 -10.71
N LEU A 139 40.72 -8.47 -11.10
CA LEU A 139 42.04 -7.92 -11.37
C LEU A 139 42.93 -7.95 -10.12
N GLN A 140 42.37 -7.59 -8.96
CA GLN A 140 43.10 -7.65 -7.69
C GLN A 140 43.57 -9.07 -7.38
N LYS A 141 42.68 -10.08 -7.51
CA LYS A 141 43.06 -11.48 -7.29
C LYS A 141 44.15 -11.96 -8.25
N GLU A 142 44.10 -11.53 -9.52
CA GLU A 142 45.13 -11.88 -10.51
C GLU A 142 46.47 -11.23 -10.15
N SER A 143 46.48 -9.94 -9.81
CA SER A 143 47.69 -9.24 -9.36
C SER A 143 48.27 -9.86 -8.09
N ASP A 144 47.42 -10.15 -7.10
CA ASP A 144 47.83 -10.79 -5.84
C ASP A 144 48.40 -12.20 -6.10
N PHE A 145 47.81 -12.97 -7.02
CA PHE A 145 48.31 -14.27 -7.43
C PHE A 145 49.69 -14.17 -8.08
N VAL A 146 49.86 -13.24 -9.04
CA VAL A 146 51.16 -13.00 -9.68
C VAL A 146 52.20 -12.58 -8.66
N HIS A 147 51.88 -11.62 -7.77
CA HIS A 147 52.77 -11.20 -6.70
C HIS A 147 53.12 -12.33 -5.72
N GLN A 148 52.17 -13.22 -5.44
CA GLN A 148 52.42 -14.37 -4.58
C GLN A 148 53.38 -15.35 -5.26
N VAL A 149 53.14 -15.70 -6.53
CA VAL A 149 54.04 -16.59 -7.30
C VAL A 149 55.43 -15.99 -7.41
N ASP A 150 55.53 -14.71 -7.73
CA ASP A 150 56.81 -13.98 -7.82
C ASP A 150 57.55 -13.95 -6.48
N SER A 151 56.84 -13.69 -5.37
CA SER A 151 57.42 -13.76 -4.03
C SER A 151 57.93 -15.17 -3.68
N GLN A 152 57.18 -16.22 -4.04
CA GLN A 152 57.63 -17.60 -3.85
C GLN A 152 58.88 -17.91 -4.69
N TYR A 153 58.89 -17.47 -5.95
CA TYR A 153 60.04 -17.62 -6.85
C TYR A 153 61.27 -16.89 -6.30
N HIS A 154 61.12 -15.65 -5.83
CA HIS A 154 62.20 -14.88 -5.21
C HIS A 154 62.73 -15.54 -3.94
N ARG A 155 61.86 -16.10 -3.10
CA ARG A 155 62.27 -16.87 -1.90
C ARG A 155 63.04 -18.13 -2.27
N TYR A 156 62.55 -18.90 -3.24
CA TYR A 156 63.23 -20.09 -3.76
C TYR A 156 64.60 -19.75 -4.35
N ARG A 157 64.67 -18.70 -5.17
CA ARG A 157 65.92 -18.18 -5.72
C ARG A 157 66.92 -17.79 -4.63
N ALA A 158 66.50 -17.00 -3.65
CA ALA A 158 67.38 -16.59 -2.55
C ALA A 158 67.87 -17.79 -1.71
N ALA A 159 67.07 -18.86 -1.58
CA ALA A 159 67.49 -20.09 -0.92
C ALA A 159 68.53 -20.86 -1.76
N THR A 160 68.29 -21.02 -3.06
CA THR A 160 69.20 -21.74 -3.97
C THR A 160 70.55 -21.05 -4.14
N GLU A 161 70.58 -19.71 -4.19
CA GLU A 161 71.83 -18.93 -4.22
C GLU A 161 72.71 -19.21 -3.00
N LYS A 162 72.11 -19.37 -1.81
CA LYS A 162 72.84 -19.71 -0.57
C LYS A 162 73.39 -21.13 -0.55
N LEU A 163 72.81 -22.04 -1.32
CA LEU A 163 73.17 -23.45 -1.37
C LEU A 163 74.25 -23.79 -2.41
N ARG A 164 74.90 -22.79 -3.02
CA ARG A 164 75.94 -22.98 -4.06
C ARG A 164 77.08 -23.94 -3.67
N PHE A 165 77.36 -24.05 -2.37
CA PHE A 165 78.40 -24.93 -1.85
C PHE A 165 78.09 -26.41 -2.10
N LEU A 166 76.81 -26.82 -2.10
CA LEU A 166 76.41 -28.21 -2.30
C LEU A 166 76.73 -28.73 -3.71
N THR A 167 76.68 -27.86 -4.72
CA THR A 167 77.04 -28.20 -6.09
C THR A 167 78.53 -28.06 -6.39
N SER A 168 79.27 -27.36 -5.53
CA SER A 168 80.71 -27.15 -5.68
C SER A 168 81.54 -28.37 -5.27
N THR A 169 81.00 -29.20 -4.37
CA THR A 169 81.62 -30.46 -3.95
C THR A 169 81.06 -31.61 -4.78
N ILE A 170 81.89 -32.24 -5.62
CA ILE A 170 81.51 -33.49 -6.29
C ILE A 170 81.43 -34.57 -5.21
N SER A 171 80.22 -34.98 -4.84
CA SER A 171 80.02 -36.17 -4.00
C SER A 171 80.37 -37.39 -4.84
N CYS A 172 81.42 -38.13 -4.46
CA CYS A 172 81.71 -39.43 -5.05
C CYS A 172 80.70 -40.43 -4.49
N ASP A 173 79.90 -41.06 -5.35
CA ASP A 173 78.90 -42.04 -4.92
C ASP A 173 79.61 -43.25 -4.30
N SER A 174 79.19 -43.64 -3.09
CA SER A 174 79.70 -44.84 -2.44
C SER A 174 79.31 -46.09 -3.23
N VAL A 175 80.11 -47.16 -3.18
CA VAL A 175 79.88 -48.46 -3.84
C VAL A 175 78.49 -49.06 -3.53
N TYR A 176 77.86 -48.65 -2.42
CA TYR A 176 76.54 -49.12 -2.00
C TYR A 176 75.36 -48.24 -2.46
N ARG A 177 75.60 -47.20 -3.27
CA ARG A 177 74.51 -46.35 -3.76
C ARG A 177 73.72 -47.08 -4.85
N ARG A 178 72.45 -47.37 -4.57
CA ARG A 178 71.55 -47.98 -5.56
C ARG A 178 71.37 -47.01 -6.76
N PRO A 179 71.28 -47.52 -8.00
CA PRO A 179 70.96 -46.70 -9.16
C PRO A 179 69.67 -45.94 -8.91
N CYS A 180 69.72 -44.61 -8.91
CA CYS A 180 68.53 -43.79 -8.78
C CYS A 180 67.84 -43.73 -10.14
N ASP A 181 66.57 -44.11 -10.20
CA ASP A 181 65.75 -43.87 -11.38
C ASP A 181 65.63 -42.35 -11.60
N VAL A 182 66.22 -41.85 -12.68
CA VAL A 182 66.18 -40.43 -13.08
C VAL A 182 64.73 -39.92 -13.21
N SER A 183 63.79 -40.84 -13.45
CA SER A 183 62.34 -40.59 -13.54
C SER A 183 61.68 -40.20 -12.20
N SER A 184 62.29 -40.49 -11.05
CA SER A 184 61.72 -40.18 -9.71
C SER A 184 62.21 -38.86 -9.10
N ALA A 185 63.01 -38.06 -9.82
CA ALA A 185 63.53 -36.82 -9.28
C ALA A 185 62.43 -35.75 -9.19
N VAL A 186 62.22 -35.23 -7.98
CA VAL A 186 61.24 -34.16 -7.71
C VAL A 186 61.71 -32.87 -8.40
N THR A 187 60.92 -32.37 -9.35
CA THR A 187 61.19 -31.10 -10.03
C THR A 187 60.43 -29.97 -9.34
N VAL A 188 61.12 -28.85 -9.10
CA VAL A 188 60.51 -27.62 -8.57
C VAL A 188 60.40 -26.67 -9.76
N TYR A 189 59.18 -26.22 -10.08
CA TYR A 189 58.89 -25.44 -11.30
C TYR A 189 59.28 -26.11 -12.64
N GLY A 190 59.42 -27.44 -12.66
CA GLY A 190 59.72 -28.21 -13.88
C GLY A 190 61.22 -28.37 -14.19
N THR A 191 62.11 -27.82 -13.36
CA THR A 191 63.57 -28.01 -13.45
C THR A 191 64.09 -28.86 -12.29
N HIS A 192 65.23 -29.52 -12.51
CA HIS A 192 65.95 -30.21 -11.43
C HIS A 192 66.62 -29.17 -10.53
N VAL A 193 66.47 -29.35 -9.21
CA VAL A 193 66.95 -28.39 -8.19
C VAL A 193 68.45 -28.13 -8.31
N GLU A 194 69.24 -29.15 -8.66
CA GLU A 194 70.69 -29.04 -8.85
C GLU A 194 71.06 -28.10 -10.01
N ASN A 195 70.27 -28.11 -11.08
CA ASN A 195 70.48 -27.23 -12.22
C ASN A 195 70.14 -25.77 -11.87
N ASP A 196 69.06 -25.56 -11.11
CA ASP A 196 68.69 -24.23 -10.62
C ASP A 196 69.75 -23.65 -9.67
N ILE A 197 70.32 -24.46 -8.77
CA ILE A 197 71.41 -24.04 -7.89
C ILE A 197 72.64 -23.62 -8.70
N ARG A 198 73.04 -24.41 -9.72
CA ARG A 198 74.16 -24.04 -10.61
C ARG A 198 73.87 -22.77 -11.40
N TYR A 199 72.69 -22.66 -11.99
CA TYR A 199 72.31 -21.48 -12.77
C TYR A 199 72.25 -20.21 -11.91
N ASN A 200 71.53 -20.25 -10.79
CA ASN A 200 71.38 -19.09 -9.90
C ASN A 200 72.70 -18.69 -9.26
N SER A 201 73.55 -19.65 -8.87
CA SER A 201 74.89 -19.35 -8.33
C SER A 201 75.79 -18.67 -9.35
N THR A 202 75.83 -19.15 -10.61
CA THR A 202 76.62 -18.46 -11.67
C THR A 202 76.15 -17.03 -11.91
N ILE A 203 74.84 -16.77 -11.81
CA ILE A 203 74.28 -15.42 -11.92
C ILE A 203 74.66 -14.56 -10.71
N ALA A 204 74.58 -15.11 -9.50
CA ALA A 204 74.95 -14.40 -8.27
C ALA A 204 76.45 -14.06 -8.27
N ASP A 205 77.31 -15.02 -8.58
CA ASP A 205 78.77 -14.85 -8.64
C ASP A 205 79.16 -13.83 -9.73
N ARG A 206 78.46 -13.83 -10.88
CA ARG A 206 78.65 -12.81 -11.92
C ARG A 206 78.27 -11.42 -11.44
N ARG A 207 77.17 -11.26 -10.70
CA ARG A 207 76.78 -9.97 -10.11
C ARG A 207 77.78 -9.50 -9.06
N GLU A 208 78.25 -10.40 -8.19
CA GLU A 208 79.29 -10.08 -7.20
C GLU A 208 80.60 -9.64 -7.89
N LEU A 209 80.97 -10.31 -8.98
CA LEU A 209 82.13 -9.95 -9.80
C LEU A 209 81.95 -8.59 -10.47
N GLU A 210 80.79 -8.32 -11.08
CA GLU A 210 80.46 -7.03 -11.68
C GLU A 210 80.51 -5.90 -10.65
N GLN A 211 79.95 -6.11 -9.44
CA GLN A 211 80.05 -5.16 -8.33
C GLN A 211 81.50 -4.95 -7.86
N SER A 212 82.30 -6.01 -7.80
CA SER A 212 83.72 -5.96 -7.44
C SER A 212 84.54 -5.19 -8.49
N ILE A 213 84.28 -5.42 -9.78
CA ILE A 213 84.90 -4.69 -10.89
C ILE A 213 84.50 -3.21 -10.83
N GLN A 214 83.21 -2.91 -10.68
CA GLN A 214 82.74 -1.52 -10.56
C GLN A 214 83.37 -0.80 -9.37
N LYS A 215 83.48 -1.45 -8.20
CA LYS A 215 84.17 -0.90 -7.03
C LYS A 215 85.65 -0.62 -7.33
N ARG A 216 86.35 -1.56 -7.98
CA ARG A 216 87.75 -1.38 -8.40
C ARG A 216 87.91 -0.24 -9.41
N VAL A 217 87.03 -0.14 -10.40
CA VAL A 217 87.05 0.94 -11.40
C VAL A 217 86.78 2.29 -10.74
N LEU A 218 85.83 2.35 -9.80
CA LEU A 218 85.53 3.56 -9.02
C LEU A 218 86.71 3.97 -8.12
N GLU A 219 87.36 3.01 -7.46
CA GLU A 219 88.60 3.24 -6.72
C GLU A 219 89.73 3.75 -7.62
N PHE A 220 89.88 3.19 -8.82
CA PHE A 220 90.85 3.65 -9.82
C PHE A 220 90.56 5.06 -10.31
N SER A 221 89.29 5.41 -10.53
CA SER A 221 88.86 6.76 -10.91
C SER A 221 89.17 7.77 -9.81
N LYS A 222 88.86 7.43 -8.55
CA LYS A 222 89.17 8.29 -7.39
C LYS A 222 90.67 8.49 -7.18
N ARG A 223 91.51 7.48 -7.48
CA ARG A 223 92.97 7.64 -7.46
C ARG A 223 93.46 8.61 -8.55
N ARG A 224 92.92 8.51 -9.78
CA ARG A 224 93.26 9.46 -10.86
C ARG A 224 92.82 10.90 -10.56
N GLU A 225 91.68 11.11 -9.91
CA GLU A 225 91.24 12.46 -9.51
C GLU A 225 92.14 13.08 -8.44
N ASN A 226 92.75 12.27 -7.56
CA ASN A 226 93.72 12.76 -6.58
C ASN A 226 95.12 13.04 -7.19
N ASP A 227 95.45 12.44 -8.33
CA ASP A 227 96.73 12.61 -9.05
C ASP A 227 96.64 13.61 -10.24
N ALA A 228 95.45 14.16 -10.53
CA ALA A 228 95.24 15.09 -11.63
C ALA A 228 95.47 16.56 -11.21
N VAL A 229 96.50 17.17 -11.81
CA VAL A 229 96.76 18.62 -11.79
C VAL A 229 95.57 19.38 -12.42
N PRO A 230 95.10 20.51 -11.86
CA PRO A 230 93.91 21.20 -12.37
C PRO A 230 94.20 21.85 -13.73
N PRO A 231 93.36 21.66 -14.76
CA PRO A 231 93.44 22.43 -15.99
C PRO A 231 92.80 23.83 -15.82
N PRO A 232 93.27 24.85 -16.57
CA PRO A 232 92.75 26.21 -16.49
C PRO A 232 91.38 26.36 -17.18
N ASP A 233 90.59 27.30 -16.66
CA ASP A 233 89.23 27.63 -17.06
C ASP A 233 89.04 27.85 -18.57
N PRO A 234 88.01 27.24 -19.19
CA PRO A 234 87.48 27.71 -20.45
C PRO A 234 86.18 28.50 -20.26
N CYS A 235 86.24 29.72 -20.80
CA CYS A 235 85.17 30.68 -20.95
C CYS A 235 84.13 30.23 -22.00
N HIS A 236 82.86 30.51 -21.71
CA HIS A 236 81.73 30.80 -22.61
C HIS A 236 81.51 29.97 -23.89
N ALA A 237 80.42 29.19 -23.90
CA ALA A 237 79.55 29.07 -25.08
C ALA A 237 78.10 28.71 -24.67
N ARG A 238 77.14 29.51 -25.15
CA ARG A 238 75.69 29.29 -25.06
C ARG A 238 75.19 28.51 -26.29
N SER A 239 74.28 27.55 -26.09
CA SER A 239 72.94 27.42 -26.73
C SER A 239 72.36 26.02 -26.44
N PHE A 240 71.18 25.90 -25.81
CA PHE A 240 69.84 25.65 -26.41
C PHE A 240 69.81 24.30 -27.19
N THR A 241 68.97 23.28 -26.93
CA THR A 241 67.53 23.27 -26.60
C THR A 241 67.07 21.89 -26.08
N GLN A 242 66.06 21.92 -25.20
CA GLN A 242 65.07 20.94 -24.70
C GLN A 242 65.02 19.47 -25.20
N ILE A 243 64.72 18.53 -24.28
CA ILE A 243 63.40 17.82 -24.16
C ILE A 243 63.41 16.83 -22.96
N SER A 244 62.35 16.95 -22.15
CA SER A 244 61.64 16.00 -21.27
C SER A 244 62.34 15.09 -20.24
N SER A 245 61.77 15.16 -19.03
CA SER A 245 61.12 14.07 -18.27
C SER A 245 61.69 13.70 -16.90
N ARG A 246 60.76 13.73 -15.93
CA ARG A 246 60.65 12.97 -14.68
C ARG A 246 61.65 13.23 -13.55
N ASP A 247 61.13 13.73 -12.43
CA ASP A 247 61.00 12.95 -11.19
C ASP A 247 59.97 13.64 -10.25
N SER A 248 58.98 12.98 -9.64
CA SER A 248 58.96 11.85 -8.70
C SER A 248 59.04 12.30 -7.22
N ALA A 249 57.89 12.18 -6.54
CA ALA A 249 57.70 11.64 -5.19
C ALA A 249 58.04 12.44 -3.91
N GLY A 250 57.12 12.32 -2.96
CA GLY A 250 57.15 12.78 -1.56
C GLY A 250 55.72 13.04 -1.07
N PHE A 251 54.86 12.02 -0.99
CA PHE A 251 54.55 11.26 0.23
C PHE A 251 54.20 12.14 1.44
N ASP A 252 52.90 12.25 1.75
CA ASP A 252 52.46 12.00 3.12
C ASP A 252 50.96 11.63 3.19
N GLU A 253 50.72 10.44 3.73
CA GLU A 253 49.43 9.94 4.17
C GLU A 253 49.04 10.63 5.49
N LYS A 254 47.77 11.06 5.61
CA LYS A 254 46.91 10.65 6.73
C LYS A 254 45.48 11.12 6.49
N GLY A 255 44.61 10.13 6.27
CA GLY A 255 43.19 10.32 6.11
C GLY A 255 42.52 10.93 7.35
N LYS A 256 41.52 11.76 7.07
CA LYS A 256 40.23 11.85 7.77
C LYS A 256 39.25 12.61 6.86
N GLY A 257 39.09 12.14 5.63
CA GLY A 257 37.98 12.54 4.78
C GLY A 257 36.72 11.84 5.26
N LYS A 258 36.03 12.40 6.27
CA LYS A 258 34.62 12.06 6.51
C LYS A 258 33.88 12.38 5.21
N MET A 259 33.55 11.37 4.41
CA MET A 259 32.59 11.53 3.34
C MET A 259 31.24 11.79 4.00
N TYR A 260 30.88 13.07 4.10
CA TYR A 260 29.51 13.44 4.41
C TYR A 260 28.67 13.04 3.20
N PHE A 261 27.90 11.96 3.35
CA PHE A 261 26.86 11.61 2.40
C PHE A 261 25.68 12.57 2.63
N THR A 262 25.83 13.83 2.24
CA THR A 262 24.70 14.75 2.22
C THR A 262 23.82 14.41 1.03
N VAL A 263 22.88 13.47 1.23
CA VAL A 263 21.70 13.33 0.38
C VAL A 263 20.85 14.58 0.60
N LYS A 264 21.17 15.68 -0.09
CA LYS A 264 20.38 16.93 -0.02
C LYS A 264 19.08 16.86 -0.82
N THR A 265 18.82 15.77 -1.54
CA THR A 265 17.66 15.65 -2.42
C THR A 265 17.07 14.24 -2.36
N GLY A 266 15.94 14.12 -1.67
CA GLY A 266 15.05 12.97 -1.85
C GLY A 266 14.51 12.95 -3.28
N ALA A 267 14.59 11.81 -3.95
CA ALA A 267 14.32 11.63 -5.37
C ALA A 267 12.83 11.68 -5.77
N TRP A 268 12.05 12.60 -5.21
CA TRP A 268 10.61 12.74 -5.46
C TRP A 268 10.16 14.11 -5.97
N ASN A 269 11.07 14.97 -6.42
CA ASN A 269 10.69 16.24 -7.07
C ASN A 269 11.49 16.44 -8.37
N ARG A 270 10.92 15.96 -9.48
CA ARG A 270 11.31 16.35 -10.85
C ARG A 270 10.10 16.54 -11.78
N SER A 271 8.95 16.93 -11.22
CA SER A 271 7.88 17.54 -11.99
C SER A 271 8.04 19.05 -11.86
N ASN A 272 8.46 19.73 -12.93
CA ASN A 272 8.41 21.19 -13.08
C ASN A 272 6.94 21.67 -13.08
N VAL A 273 6.24 21.50 -11.97
CA VAL A 273 4.90 22.00 -11.73
C VAL A 273 5.02 22.99 -10.59
N ASP A 274 5.13 24.27 -10.94
CA ASP A 274 5.15 25.36 -9.98
C ASP A 274 3.85 25.37 -9.18
N GLY A 275 3.95 25.33 -7.83
CA GLY A 275 2.81 25.49 -6.92
C GLY A 275 2.50 24.32 -5.97
N CYS A 276 3.20 23.19 -6.07
CA CYS A 276 3.01 22.06 -5.15
C CYS A 276 4.33 21.60 -4.50
N SER A 277 5.02 22.50 -3.79
CA SER A 277 6.07 22.12 -2.84
C SER A 277 5.49 22.12 -1.43
N LEU A 278 5.61 20.98 -0.73
CA LEU A 278 5.43 20.95 0.72
C LEU A 278 6.46 21.88 1.37
N PRO A 279 6.13 22.55 2.48
CA PRO A 279 7.06 23.43 3.17
C PRO A 279 8.30 22.66 3.63
N SER A 280 9.45 23.33 3.58
CA SER A 280 10.76 22.79 3.94
C SER A 280 10.76 22.26 5.38
N ILE A 281 11.20 21.01 5.59
CA ILE A 281 11.44 20.47 6.93
C ILE A 281 12.75 21.09 7.44
N VAL A 282 12.62 22.11 8.29
CA VAL A 282 13.76 22.72 8.98
C VAL A 282 14.18 21.79 10.12
N GLY A 283 15.38 21.22 10.03
CA GLY A 283 16.02 20.53 11.15
C GLY A 283 16.38 21.52 12.27
N PRO A 284 16.55 21.06 13.51
CA PRO A 284 16.59 21.93 14.68
C PRO A 284 17.92 22.70 14.71
N THR A 285 17.90 23.96 14.28
CA THR A 285 18.86 24.94 14.76
C THR A 285 18.32 25.54 16.05
N SER A 286 19.07 25.28 17.11
CA SER A 286 18.97 25.87 18.44
C SER A 286 18.49 27.33 18.43
N VAL A 287 17.27 27.58 18.89
CA VAL A 287 16.94 28.54 19.98
C VAL A 287 15.57 28.12 20.53
N ASP A 288 15.52 27.92 21.85
CA ASP A 288 14.32 27.56 22.60
C ASP A 288 13.22 28.62 22.49
N TYR A 289 12.10 28.26 21.87
CA TYR A 289 10.78 28.76 22.24
C TYR A 289 9.78 27.62 22.17
N VAL A 290 9.49 27.05 23.35
CA VAL A 290 8.40 26.11 23.54
C VAL A 290 7.08 26.86 23.43
N VAL A 291 6.50 26.86 22.24
CA VAL A 291 5.05 27.06 22.08
C VAL A 291 4.49 25.72 21.62
N PRO A 292 3.73 25.00 22.47
CA PRO A 292 3.15 23.73 22.07
C PRO A 292 2.16 24.01 20.93
N PRO A 293 2.29 23.35 19.78
CA PRO A 293 1.31 23.49 18.74
C PRO A 293 0.05 22.76 19.21
N ARG A 294 -0.96 23.50 19.65
CA ARG A 294 -2.34 23.04 19.68
C ARG A 294 -2.77 22.84 18.21
N ILE A 295 -2.30 21.75 17.62
CA ILE A 295 -2.94 21.18 16.44
C ILE A 295 -4.21 20.57 17.01
N SER A 296 -5.29 21.36 17.03
CA SER A 296 -6.62 20.76 17.06
C SER A 296 -6.70 19.91 15.80
N PRO A 297 -6.82 18.58 15.93
CA PRO A 297 -7.15 17.77 14.79
C PRO A 297 -8.57 18.18 14.41
N HIS A 298 -8.73 19.06 13.42
CA HIS A 298 -9.98 19.11 12.66
C HIS A 298 -10.04 17.84 11.80
N PHE A 299 -10.12 16.69 12.48
CA PHE A 299 -10.74 15.51 11.96
C PHE A 299 -12.21 15.89 11.80
N CYS A 300 -12.59 16.42 10.64
CA CYS A 300 -13.99 16.50 10.22
C CYS A 300 -14.52 15.09 9.85
N VAL A 301 -14.24 14.12 10.73
CA VAL A 301 -14.82 12.78 10.76
C VAL A 301 -15.23 12.54 12.22
N GLU A 302 -15.85 13.54 12.85
CA GLU A 302 -16.60 13.29 14.08
C GLU A 302 -17.90 12.57 13.69
N ASP A 303 -17.97 11.31 14.12
CA ASP A 303 -19.19 10.56 14.41
C ASP A 303 -20.28 10.49 13.33
N LEU A 304 -19.89 10.05 12.13
CA LEU A 304 -20.81 9.35 11.22
C LEU A 304 -20.91 7.85 11.52
N SER A 305 -20.43 7.40 12.69
CA SER A 305 -20.52 6.00 13.07
C SER A 305 -21.93 5.65 13.58
N THR A 306 -22.45 4.57 12.99
CA THR A 306 -23.61 3.74 13.36
C THR A 306 -24.98 3.99 12.75
N THR A 307 -25.43 5.22 12.45
CA THR A 307 -26.75 5.38 11.78
C THR A 307 -26.69 5.05 10.29
N TYR A 308 -25.63 5.51 9.60
CA TYR A 308 -25.42 5.27 8.18
C TYR A 308 -25.19 3.80 7.85
N ASP A 309 -24.47 3.05 8.68
CA ASP A 309 -24.22 1.63 8.43
C ASP A 309 -25.48 0.77 8.64
N LEU A 310 -26.33 1.12 9.61
CA LEU A 310 -27.62 0.45 9.83
C LEU A 310 -28.63 0.76 8.72
N GLU A 311 -28.68 2.00 8.22
CA GLU A 311 -29.54 2.38 7.09
C GLU A 311 -29.03 1.79 5.77
N LYS A 312 -27.71 1.76 5.57
CA LYS A 312 -27.04 1.11 4.43
C LYS A 312 -27.23 -0.40 4.43
N GLU A 313 -27.21 -1.06 5.59
CA GLU A 313 -27.57 -2.48 5.72
C GLU A 313 -29.04 -2.75 5.39
N LYS A 314 -29.95 -1.87 5.84
CA LYS A 314 -31.39 -1.97 5.52
C LYS A 314 -31.62 -1.77 4.01
N LEU A 315 -30.95 -0.79 3.39
CA LEU A 315 -31.00 -0.57 1.94
C LEU A 315 -30.39 -1.73 1.15
N LYS A 316 -29.27 -2.31 1.61
CA LYS A 316 -28.69 -3.54 1.03
C LYS A 316 -29.62 -4.75 1.07
N LYS A 317 -30.51 -4.84 2.07
CA LYS A 317 -31.51 -5.91 2.17
C LYS A 317 -32.72 -5.68 1.26
N ILE A 318 -33.04 -4.43 0.94
CA ILE A 318 -34.21 -4.06 0.11
C ILE A 318 -33.85 -4.04 -1.38
N VAL A 319 -32.62 -3.68 -1.71
CA VAL A 319 -32.15 -3.53 -3.10
C VAL A 319 -30.87 -4.34 -3.27
N ASP A 320 -30.95 -5.45 -4.03
CA ASP A 320 -29.77 -6.28 -4.32
C ASP A 320 -28.78 -5.45 -5.15
N ALA A 321 -27.60 -5.20 -4.59
CA ALA A 321 -26.54 -4.46 -5.27
C ALA A 321 -26.17 -5.09 -6.62
N LYS A 322 -26.36 -6.41 -6.78
CA LYS A 322 -26.19 -7.11 -8.06
C LYS A 322 -27.25 -6.74 -9.07
N GLU A 323 -28.51 -6.61 -8.65
CA GLU A 323 -29.62 -6.20 -9.51
C GLU A 323 -29.44 -4.75 -9.98
N MET A 324 -29.08 -3.84 -9.06
CA MET A 324 -28.73 -2.46 -9.40
C MET A 324 -27.57 -2.37 -10.38
N HIS A 325 -26.54 -3.20 -10.16
CA HIS A 325 -25.43 -3.29 -11.10
C HIS A 325 -25.89 -3.83 -12.47
N LEU A 326 -26.72 -4.87 -12.52
CA LEU A 326 -27.26 -5.40 -13.77
C LEU A 326 -28.06 -4.34 -14.55
N MET A 327 -28.91 -3.59 -13.86
CA MET A 327 -29.80 -2.58 -14.44
C MET A 327 -29.07 -1.32 -14.92
N HIS A 328 -27.96 -0.96 -14.28
CA HIS A 328 -27.27 0.32 -14.50
C HIS A 328 -25.82 0.19 -15.00
N SER A 329 -25.24 -1.02 -15.10
CA SER A 329 -23.86 -1.23 -15.58
C SER A 329 -23.65 -0.78 -17.03
N GLY A 330 -24.65 -1.00 -17.90
CA GLY A 330 -24.61 -0.65 -19.33
C GLY A 330 -25.26 0.67 -19.72
N LYS A 331 -25.95 1.36 -18.80
CA LYS A 331 -26.65 2.62 -19.10
C LYS A 331 -25.73 3.82 -18.88
N ARG A 332 -25.56 4.65 -19.89
CA ARG A 332 -24.95 5.99 -19.71
C ARG A 332 -25.86 6.80 -18.79
N PHE A 333 -25.27 7.51 -17.83
CA PHE A 333 -26.00 8.46 -17.00
C PHE A 333 -26.49 9.59 -17.91
N VAL A 334 -27.76 9.55 -18.30
CA VAL A 334 -28.42 10.62 -19.04
C VAL A 334 -29.27 11.38 -18.03
N VAL A 335 -28.84 12.58 -17.66
CA VAL A 335 -29.74 13.52 -16.97
C VAL A 335 -30.72 13.98 -18.03
N THR A 336 -31.92 13.39 -18.05
CA THR A 336 -33.04 14.01 -18.75
C THR A 336 -33.28 15.34 -18.03
N SER A 337 -32.78 16.42 -18.61
CA SER A 337 -33.21 17.77 -18.25
C SER A 337 -34.71 17.84 -18.57
N LEU A 338 -35.57 17.50 -17.61
CA LEU A 338 -36.96 17.92 -17.68
C LEU A 338 -36.90 19.43 -17.82
N GLY A 339 -37.30 19.92 -18.99
CA GLY A 339 -37.39 21.33 -19.28
C GLY A 339 -38.16 21.98 -18.14
N ARG A 340 -37.54 22.96 -17.48
CA ARG A 340 -38.27 24.01 -16.80
C ARG A 340 -39.10 24.70 -17.88
N THR A 341 -40.31 24.24 -18.09
CA THR A 341 -41.35 25.04 -18.71
C THR A 341 -41.72 26.08 -17.66
N SER A 342 -41.16 27.27 -17.85
CA SER A 342 -41.51 28.53 -17.18
C SER A 342 -42.98 28.87 -17.33
#